data_AF-A0A357AR28-F1
#
_entry.id   AF-A0A357AR28-F1
#
_cell.length_a   1.000
_cell.length_b   1.000
_cell.length_c   1.000
_cell.angle_alpha   90.00
_cell.angle_beta   90.00
_cell.angle_gamma   90.00
#
_symmetry.space_group_name_H-M   'P 1'
#
loop_
_entity.id
_entity.type
_entity.pdbx_description
1 polymer ?
#
loop_
_entity_poly.entity_id
_entity_poly.type
_entity_poly.pdbx_seq_one_letter_code
_entity_poly.pdbx_strand_id
1 'polypeptide(L)'
;PGAFGYKGELLEIGYPRNDVLNKYAKNELTERGREKNRILKFKIREKLGLPLDKKVMLYAPTWRDNAFVDAENYKFITQMDMDKMKAAFGSDAIMALKYHYLVSDKAASNLEAMHKGFIYTFNGNVDISYLYIAADILITDYSSVMFDYSLLKRPMFFYDFDLDSYRDEMRGFYFDFLKEAPGPVVKETGELIEEIKKGDNLYFEKYGKKYDAFCKKYHEYENGRASEKIVEIICGK
;
A
#
# COMPACT_ATOMS: atom_id res chain seq x y z
N PRO A 1 -8.76 -21.81 -6.71
CA PRO A 1 -9.98 -22.43 -7.30
C PRO A 1 -11.09 -22.76 -6.29
N GLY A 2 -10.76 -23.35 -5.12
CA GLY A 2 -11.75 -23.83 -4.14
C GLY A 2 -12.72 -22.75 -3.62
N ALA A 3 -12.24 -21.53 -3.35
CA ALA A 3 -13.07 -20.45 -2.80
C ALA A 3 -14.08 -19.85 -3.80
N PHE A 4 -13.80 -19.91 -5.11
CA PHE A 4 -14.64 -19.30 -6.14
C PHE A 4 -15.55 -20.28 -6.87
N GLY A 5 -15.46 -21.58 -6.57
CA GLY A 5 -16.18 -22.61 -7.32
C GLY A 5 -15.84 -22.65 -8.82
N TYR A 6 -14.78 -21.96 -9.24
CA TYR A 6 -14.38 -21.80 -10.63
C TYR A 6 -13.71 -23.09 -11.14
N LYS A 7 -14.20 -23.60 -12.27
CA LYS A 7 -13.77 -24.88 -12.88
C LYS A 7 -13.07 -24.70 -14.23
N GLY A 8 -12.97 -23.48 -14.74
CA GLY A 8 -12.28 -23.19 -16.00
C GLY A 8 -10.76 -23.17 -15.85
N GLU A 9 -10.08 -22.86 -16.94
CA GLU A 9 -8.63 -22.66 -16.93
C GLU A 9 -8.26 -21.42 -16.12
N LEU A 10 -7.33 -21.58 -15.19
CA LEU A 10 -6.77 -20.46 -14.43
C LEU A 10 -5.56 -19.92 -15.18
N LEU A 11 -5.61 -18.65 -15.55
CA LEU A 11 -4.48 -17.97 -16.18
C LEU A 11 -3.52 -17.45 -15.10
N GLU A 12 -2.44 -18.19 -14.86
CA GLU A 12 -1.40 -17.85 -13.89
C GLU A 12 -0.36 -16.89 -14.51
N ILE A 13 -0.79 -15.66 -14.79
CA ILE A 13 -0.01 -14.70 -15.59
C ILE A 13 0.34 -13.40 -14.85
N GLY A 14 -0.01 -13.30 -13.57
CA GLY A 14 0.09 -12.07 -12.77
C GLY A 14 -1.04 -11.08 -13.05
N TYR A 15 -0.99 -9.90 -12.44
CA TYR A 15 -2.01 -8.87 -12.62
C TYR A 15 -1.59 -7.80 -13.63
N PRO A 16 -2.43 -7.47 -14.65
CA PRO A 16 -2.17 -6.36 -15.57
C PRO A 16 -1.83 -5.03 -14.88
N ARG A 17 -2.52 -4.71 -13.78
CA ARG A 17 -2.26 -3.50 -12.96
C ARG A 17 -0.86 -3.46 -12.32
N ASN A 18 -0.22 -4.62 -12.14
CA ASN A 18 1.12 -4.74 -11.57
C ASN A 18 2.22 -4.66 -12.63
N ASP A 19 1.89 -4.60 -13.93
CA ASP A 19 2.90 -4.50 -14.99
C ASP A 19 3.77 -3.25 -14.84
N VAL A 20 3.17 -2.13 -14.45
CA VAL A 20 3.89 -0.88 -14.20
C VAL A 20 4.85 -1.00 -13.01
N LEU A 21 4.46 -1.71 -11.96
CA LEU A 21 5.28 -1.93 -10.76
C LEU A 21 6.43 -2.89 -11.05
N ASN A 22 6.18 -3.95 -11.81
CA ASN A 22 7.22 -4.88 -12.27
C ASN A 22 8.26 -4.17 -13.15
N LYS A 23 7.80 -3.35 -14.10
CA LYS A 23 8.70 -2.56 -14.94
C LYS A 23 9.51 -1.57 -14.11
N TYR A 24 8.87 -0.94 -13.12
CA TYR A 24 9.55 -0.06 -12.17
C TYR A 24 10.63 -0.83 -11.40
N ALA A 25 10.31 -1.98 -10.81
CA ALA A 25 11.25 -2.82 -10.07
C ALA A 25 12.44 -3.29 -10.93
N LYS A 26 12.19 -3.71 -12.18
CA LYS A 26 13.26 -4.11 -13.12
C LYS A 26 14.19 -2.95 -13.47
N ASN A 27 13.66 -1.73 -13.61
CA ASN A 27 14.46 -0.54 -13.88
C ASN A 27 15.45 -0.23 -12.74
N GLU A 28 15.11 -0.54 -11.48
CA GLU A 28 15.99 -0.30 -10.31
C GLU A 28 17.32 -1.07 -10.41
N LEU A 29 17.37 -2.15 -11.19
CA LEU A 29 18.56 -2.98 -11.38
C LEU A 29 19.68 -2.31 -12.19
N THR A 30 19.38 -1.21 -12.90
CA THR A 30 20.36 -0.51 -13.75
C THR A 30 20.41 0.98 -13.42
N GLU A 31 21.57 1.61 -13.57
CA GLU A 31 21.71 3.05 -13.31
C GLU A 31 20.78 3.89 -14.18
N ARG A 32 20.74 3.61 -15.49
CA ARG A 32 19.83 4.28 -16.44
C ARG A 32 18.36 4.07 -16.07
N GLY A 33 18.00 2.87 -15.58
CA GLY A 33 16.64 2.58 -15.15
C GLY A 33 16.26 3.33 -13.86
N ARG A 34 17.17 3.40 -12.89
CA ARG A 34 16.98 4.22 -11.68
C ARG A 34 16.74 5.69 -12.01
N GLU A 35 17.48 6.25 -12.96
CA GLU A 35 17.26 7.63 -13.38
C GLU A 35 15.88 7.84 -14.03
N LYS A 36 15.45 6.91 -14.89
CA LYS A 36 14.09 6.93 -15.44
C LYS A 36 13.03 6.85 -14.34
N ASN A 37 13.23 6.00 -13.35
CA ASN A 37 12.30 5.83 -12.23
C ASN A 37 12.24 7.07 -11.33
N ARG A 38 13.34 7.80 -11.13
CA ARG A 38 13.36 9.09 -10.42
C ARG A 38 12.52 10.13 -11.16
N ILE A 39 12.73 10.27 -12.47
CA ILE A 39 11.95 11.21 -13.32
C ILE A 39 10.46 10.83 -13.31
N LEU A 40 10.14 9.54 -13.44
CA LEU A 40 8.76 9.05 -13.40
C LEU A 40 8.10 9.35 -12.04
N LYS A 41 8.78 9.03 -10.94
CA LYS A 41 8.30 9.29 -9.58
C LYS A 41 8.07 10.78 -9.34
N PHE A 42 8.99 11.64 -9.81
CA PHE A 42 8.83 13.10 -9.76
C PHE A 42 7.57 13.56 -10.50
N LYS A 43 7.40 13.14 -11.76
CA LYS A 43 6.21 13.49 -12.58
C LYS A 43 4.90 13.00 -11.95
N ILE A 44 4.92 11.82 -11.34
CA ILE A 44 3.75 11.29 -10.64
C ILE A 44 3.43 12.16 -9.42
N ARG A 45 4.43 12.49 -8.58
CA ARG A 45 4.21 13.35 -7.40
C ARG A 45 3.68 14.73 -7.80
N GLU A 46 4.23 15.33 -8.86
CA GLU A 46 3.76 16.60 -9.41
C GLU A 46 2.28 16.51 -9.84
N LYS A 47 1.92 15.48 -10.62
CA LYS A 47 0.53 15.26 -11.06
C LYS A 47 -0.44 15.01 -9.91
N LEU A 48 0.03 14.37 -8.84
CA LEU A 48 -0.75 14.11 -7.63
C LEU A 48 -0.82 15.32 -6.69
N GLY A 49 -0.15 16.43 -7.01
CA GLY A 49 -0.10 17.62 -6.14
C GLY A 49 0.68 17.40 -4.84
N LEU A 50 1.59 16.42 -4.80
CA LEU A 50 2.38 16.10 -3.62
C LEU A 50 3.66 16.96 -3.57
N PRO A 51 4.10 17.40 -2.36
CA PRO A 51 5.40 18.03 -2.20
C PRO A 51 6.55 17.16 -2.73
N LEU A 52 7.46 17.79 -3.46
CA LEU A 52 8.53 17.11 -4.20
C LEU A 52 9.80 16.93 -3.37
N ASP A 53 9.96 17.75 -2.34
CA ASP A 53 11.07 17.81 -1.40
C ASP A 53 10.88 16.96 -0.14
N LYS A 54 9.69 16.34 0.02
CA LYS A 54 9.35 15.51 1.19
C LYS A 54 9.31 14.02 0.86
N LYS A 55 9.55 13.21 1.89
CA LYS A 55 9.21 11.77 1.85
C LYS A 55 7.69 11.59 1.82
N VAL A 56 7.22 10.55 1.15
CA VAL A 56 5.79 10.24 1.02
C VAL A 56 5.50 8.92 1.73
N MET A 57 4.74 8.99 2.82
CA MET A 57 4.19 7.82 3.51
C MET A 57 2.79 7.56 2.94
N LEU A 58 2.59 6.45 2.23
CA LEU A 58 1.24 6.06 1.79
C LEU A 58 0.54 5.36 2.94
N TYR A 59 -0.57 5.90 3.41
CA TYR A 59 -1.46 5.21 4.33
C TYR A 59 -2.66 4.67 3.56
N ALA A 60 -2.82 3.35 3.53
CA ALA A 60 -3.88 2.65 2.81
C ALA A 60 -4.50 1.54 3.68
N PRO A 61 -5.34 1.88 4.67
CA PRO A 61 -6.01 0.89 5.52
C PRO A 61 -7.12 0.16 4.76
N THR A 62 -7.48 -1.03 5.22
CA THR A 62 -8.70 -1.71 4.78
C THR A 62 -9.94 -0.96 5.26
N TRP A 63 -11.02 -1.05 4.49
CA TRP A 63 -12.32 -0.55 4.93
C TRP A 63 -12.92 -1.48 6.00
N ARG A 64 -13.73 -0.94 6.90
CA ARG A 64 -14.40 -1.67 7.99
C ARG A 64 -15.91 -1.54 7.84
N ASP A 65 -16.63 -2.66 7.84
CA ASP A 65 -18.10 -2.71 7.78
C ASP A 65 -18.76 -1.94 8.92
N ASN A 66 -18.13 -1.89 10.08
CA ASN A 66 -18.68 -1.34 11.33
C ASN A 66 -18.68 0.22 11.36
N ALA A 67 -18.37 0.87 10.23
CA ALA A 67 -18.09 2.30 10.12
C ALA A 67 -19.27 3.18 9.68
N PHE A 68 -20.50 2.85 10.07
CA PHE A 68 -21.69 3.58 9.68
C PHE A 68 -21.76 5.00 10.29
N VAL A 69 -22.06 5.99 9.44
CA VAL A 69 -22.41 7.37 9.88
C VAL A 69 -23.88 7.63 9.60
N ASP A 70 -24.34 7.23 8.40
CA ASP A 70 -25.73 7.18 7.94
C ASP A 70 -25.86 6.11 6.84
N ALA A 71 -27.04 5.97 6.22
CA ALA A 71 -27.34 4.92 5.24
C ALA A 71 -26.47 4.96 3.95
N GLU A 72 -25.76 6.07 3.70
CA GLU A 72 -25.04 6.32 2.45
C GLU A 72 -23.56 6.70 2.68
N ASN A 73 -23.14 7.04 3.92
CA ASN A 73 -21.80 7.53 4.23
C ASN A 73 -21.11 6.73 5.35
N TYR A 74 -19.85 6.36 5.11
CA TYR A 74 -18.98 5.70 6.09
C TYR A 74 -17.91 6.64 6.65
N LYS A 75 -17.57 6.46 7.93
CA LYS A 75 -16.48 7.17 8.62
C LYS A 75 -15.15 6.57 8.21
N PHE A 76 -14.13 7.42 8.07
CA PHE A 76 -12.75 6.95 8.09
C PHE A 76 -12.43 6.48 9.51
N ILE A 77 -12.28 5.17 9.71
CA ILE A 77 -11.93 4.60 11.01
C ILE A 77 -10.43 4.29 11.02
N THR A 78 -9.72 4.99 11.88
CA THR A 78 -8.37 4.64 12.30
C THR A 78 -8.19 5.09 13.74
N GLN A 79 -7.42 4.34 14.52
CA GLN A 79 -6.92 4.80 15.81
C GLN A 79 -5.59 5.54 15.68
N MET A 80 -5.11 5.77 14.45
CA MET A 80 -3.86 6.48 14.22
C MET A 80 -3.98 7.94 14.64
N ASP A 81 -3.13 8.34 15.58
CA ASP A 81 -3.04 9.72 16.07
C ASP A 81 -2.27 10.58 15.04
N MET A 82 -3.03 11.27 14.19
CA MET A 82 -2.49 12.08 13.10
C MET A 82 -1.68 13.28 13.58
N ASP A 83 -2.00 13.82 14.76
CA ASP A 83 -1.23 14.91 15.37
C ASP A 83 0.15 14.41 15.82
N LYS A 84 0.23 13.22 16.42
CA LYS A 84 1.53 12.59 16.75
C LYS A 84 2.33 12.27 15.49
N MET A 85 1.69 11.75 14.44
CA MET A 85 2.36 11.49 13.17
C MET A 85 2.91 12.78 12.55
N LYS A 86 2.12 13.86 12.56
CA LYS A 86 2.54 15.18 12.06
C LYS A 86 3.66 15.76 12.90
N ALA A 87 3.58 15.67 14.23
CA ALA A 87 4.64 16.12 15.13
C ALA A 87 5.95 15.34 14.92
N ALA A 88 5.87 14.05 14.62
CA ALA A 88 7.04 13.19 14.41
C ALA A 88 7.70 13.36 13.05
N PHE A 89 6.92 13.62 11.98
CA PHE A 89 7.42 13.53 10.60
C PHE A 89 7.11 14.75 9.72
N GLY A 90 6.29 15.70 10.17
CA GLY A 90 5.74 16.76 9.33
C GLY A 90 6.77 17.73 8.73
N SER A 91 7.99 17.79 9.28
CA SER A 91 9.13 18.52 8.70
C SER A 91 9.62 17.88 7.40
N ASP A 92 9.76 16.55 7.39
CA ASP A 92 10.52 15.82 6.37
C ASP A 92 9.66 14.90 5.49
N ALA A 93 8.41 14.66 5.90
CA ALA A 93 7.50 13.77 5.21
C ALA A 93 6.06 14.31 5.17
N ILE A 94 5.29 13.72 4.26
CA ILE A 94 3.83 13.85 4.16
C ILE A 94 3.19 12.47 4.24
N MET A 95 1.90 12.45 4.53
CA MET A 95 1.06 11.27 4.47
C MET A 95 0.09 11.39 3.29
N ALA A 96 0.23 10.50 2.31
CA ALA A 96 -0.76 10.31 1.26
C ALA A 96 -1.79 9.27 1.77
N LEU A 97 -3.00 9.70 2.08
CA LEU A 97 -4.07 8.83 2.56
C LEU A 97 -4.94 8.34 1.39
N LYS A 98 -4.89 7.05 1.10
CA LYS A 98 -5.81 6.40 0.15
C LYS A 98 -6.97 5.77 0.91
N TYR A 99 -8.18 6.26 0.67
CA TYR A 99 -9.40 5.71 1.27
C TYR A 99 -10.27 4.97 0.25
N HIS A 100 -11.15 4.10 0.76
CA HIS A 100 -12.13 3.37 -0.03
C HIS A 100 -13.24 4.31 -0.51
N TYR A 101 -13.82 4.09 -1.69
CA TYR A 101 -14.84 4.99 -2.27
C TYR A 101 -16.12 5.11 -1.42
N LEU A 102 -16.35 4.16 -0.50
CA LEU A 102 -17.47 4.20 0.44
C LEU A 102 -17.21 5.15 1.62
N VAL A 103 -15.96 5.52 1.90
CA VAL A 103 -15.65 6.52 2.92
C VAL A 103 -16.03 7.89 2.36
N SER A 104 -16.75 8.67 3.16
CA SER A 104 -17.23 9.99 2.75
C SER A 104 -16.08 10.93 2.36
N ASP A 105 -16.13 11.47 1.14
CA ASP A 105 -15.18 12.48 0.65
C ASP A 105 -15.11 13.69 1.60
N LYS A 106 -16.21 14.02 2.29
CA LYS A 106 -16.27 15.08 3.29
C LYS A 106 -15.42 14.76 4.52
N ALA A 107 -15.45 13.51 5.00
CA ALA A 107 -14.65 13.08 6.15
C ALA A 107 -13.15 13.14 5.82
N ALA A 108 -12.77 12.66 4.63
CA ALA A 108 -11.39 12.74 4.15
C ALA A 108 -10.93 14.21 3.98
N SER A 109 -11.76 15.04 3.34
CA SER A 109 -11.46 16.47 3.13
C SER A 109 -11.29 17.24 4.45
N ASN A 110 -12.12 16.92 5.46
CA ASN A 110 -11.97 17.51 6.80
C ASN A 110 -10.66 17.10 7.45
N LEU A 111 -10.28 15.81 7.34
CA LEU A 111 -9.01 15.31 7.88
C LEU A 111 -7.81 16.02 7.22
N GLU A 112 -7.86 16.19 5.91
CA GLU A 112 -6.87 16.94 5.14
C GLU A 112 -6.77 18.40 5.61
N ALA A 113 -7.91 19.07 5.77
CA ALA A 113 -7.96 20.47 6.19
C ALA A 113 -7.37 20.68 7.60
N MET A 114 -7.67 19.78 8.54
CA MET A 114 -7.12 19.82 9.91
C MET A 114 -5.59 19.61 9.92
N HIS A 115 -5.06 18.84 8.98
CA HIS A 115 -3.64 18.48 8.90
C HIS A 115 -2.96 19.04 7.64
N LYS A 116 -3.38 20.24 7.21
CA LYS A 116 -2.88 20.90 6.00
C LYS A 116 -1.35 20.91 5.94
N GLY A 117 -0.82 20.55 4.77
CA GLY A 117 0.62 20.46 4.50
C GLY A 117 1.28 19.17 5.01
N PHE A 118 0.53 18.28 5.66
CA PHE A 118 0.99 16.96 6.09
C PHE A 118 0.15 15.83 5.49
N ILE A 119 -1.19 15.89 5.58
CA ILE A 119 -2.07 14.88 4.98
C ILE A 119 -2.51 15.35 3.59
N TYR A 120 -2.54 14.43 2.63
CA TYR A 120 -3.07 14.58 1.27
C TYR A 120 -3.97 13.39 0.98
N THR A 121 -5.23 13.60 0.64
CA THR A 121 -6.21 12.51 0.54
C THR A 121 -6.51 12.15 -0.92
N PHE A 122 -6.68 10.85 -1.16
CA PHE A 122 -6.94 10.28 -2.49
C PHE A 122 -8.12 9.31 -2.39
N ASN A 123 -9.16 9.56 -3.17
CA ASN A 123 -10.37 8.76 -3.16
C ASN A 123 -10.22 7.45 -3.96
N GLY A 124 -11.31 6.67 -4.04
CA GLY A 124 -11.42 5.41 -4.77
C GLY A 124 -10.91 5.41 -6.21
N ASN A 125 -11.07 6.53 -6.92
CA ASN A 125 -10.89 6.61 -8.38
C ASN A 125 -9.43 6.81 -8.79
N VAL A 126 -8.55 7.13 -7.85
CA VAL A 126 -7.11 7.26 -8.11
C VAL A 126 -6.50 5.86 -8.21
N ASP A 127 -5.90 5.56 -9.36
CA ASP A 127 -5.13 4.32 -9.55
C ASP A 127 -3.99 4.26 -8.53
N ILE A 128 -4.11 3.30 -7.62
CA ILE A 128 -3.23 3.14 -6.48
C ILE A 128 -1.80 2.77 -6.89
N SER A 129 -1.58 2.23 -8.10
CA SER A 129 -0.24 1.92 -8.61
C SER A 129 0.64 3.17 -8.70
N TYR A 130 0.07 4.33 -9.03
CA TYR A 130 0.80 5.60 -9.02
C TYR A 130 1.13 6.07 -7.60
N LEU A 131 0.23 5.85 -6.65
CA LEU A 131 0.49 6.14 -5.23
C LEU A 131 1.60 5.24 -4.68
N TYR A 132 1.64 3.96 -5.06
CA TYR A 132 2.73 3.06 -4.71
C TYR A 132 4.09 3.58 -5.22
N ILE A 133 4.14 4.00 -6.49
CA ILE A 133 5.36 4.54 -7.10
C ILE A 133 5.78 5.86 -6.41
N ALA A 134 4.82 6.74 -6.11
CA ALA A 134 5.05 8.01 -5.42
C ALA A 134 5.57 7.84 -3.99
N ALA A 135 5.14 6.78 -3.30
CA ALA A 135 5.44 6.53 -1.90
C ALA A 135 6.86 5.99 -1.66
N ASP A 136 7.45 6.40 -0.55
CA ASP A 136 8.72 5.87 -0.05
C ASP A 136 8.51 4.68 0.90
N ILE A 137 7.42 4.72 1.68
CA ILE A 137 6.98 3.63 2.54
C ILE A 137 5.46 3.44 2.42
N LEU A 138 4.98 2.24 2.74
CA LEU A 138 3.56 1.94 2.90
C LEU A 138 3.25 1.71 4.37
N ILE A 139 2.18 2.34 4.84
CA ILE A 139 1.49 2.00 6.09
C ILE A 139 0.15 1.42 5.67
N THR A 140 -0.14 0.20 6.10
CA THR A 140 -1.39 -0.49 5.81
C THR A 140 -1.76 -1.35 7.00
N ASP A 141 -2.76 -2.19 6.85
CA ASP A 141 -3.12 -3.24 7.80
C ASP A 141 -3.09 -4.58 7.05
N TYR A 142 -4.01 -5.50 7.31
CA TYR A 142 -4.16 -6.76 6.59
C TYR A 142 -4.71 -6.63 5.15
N SER A 143 -4.50 -5.49 4.50
CA SER A 143 -4.91 -5.19 3.13
C SER A 143 -4.12 -5.97 2.08
N SER A 144 -4.80 -6.39 1.00
CA SER A 144 -4.13 -7.02 -0.15
C SER A 144 -3.14 -6.10 -0.88
N VAL A 145 -3.16 -4.78 -0.61
CA VAL A 145 -2.19 -3.82 -1.18
C VAL A 145 -0.74 -4.15 -0.85
N MET A 146 -0.48 -4.89 0.24
CA MET A 146 0.86 -5.35 0.60
C MET A 146 1.47 -6.27 -0.47
N PHE A 147 0.65 -7.07 -1.17
CA PHE A 147 1.14 -7.94 -2.23
C PHE A 147 1.69 -7.08 -3.36
N ASP A 148 0.87 -6.18 -3.93
CA ASP A 148 1.28 -5.31 -5.04
C ASP A 148 2.47 -4.41 -4.67
N TYR A 149 2.40 -3.73 -3.51
CA TYR A 149 3.45 -2.80 -3.08
C TYR A 149 4.79 -3.50 -2.87
N SER A 150 4.76 -4.76 -2.43
CA SER A 150 5.99 -5.48 -2.14
C SER A 150 6.90 -5.68 -3.36
N LEU A 151 6.36 -5.60 -4.59
CA LEU A 151 7.13 -5.58 -5.84
C LEU A 151 8.17 -4.45 -5.88
N LEU A 152 7.92 -3.33 -5.19
CA LEU A 152 8.81 -2.16 -5.16
C LEU A 152 10.00 -2.31 -4.20
N LYS A 153 10.04 -3.38 -3.38
CA LYS A 153 11.10 -3.62 -2.38
C LYS A 153 11.33 -2.40 -1.46
N ARG A 154 10.24 -1.85 -0.93
CA ARG A 154 10.22 -0.67 -0.04
C ARG A 154 9.61 -1.02 1.33
N PRO A 155 10.00 -0.34 2.41
CA PRO A 155 9.47 -0.62 3.74
C PRO A 155 7.93 -0.58 3.81
N MET A 156 7.36 -1.55 4.53
CA MET A 156 5.93 -1.67 4.81
C MET A 156 5.72 -1.79 6.32
N PHE A 157 4.77 -1.04 6.86
CA PHE A 157 4.41 -1.05 8.28
C PHE A 157 2.92 -1.40 8.41
N PHE A 158 2.61 -2.34 9.29
CA PHE A 158 1.26 -2.87 9.48
C PHE A 158 0.67 -2.32 10.78
N TYR A 159 -0.26 -1.37 10.66
CA TYR A 159 -0.96 -0.72 11.76
C TYR A 159 -2.31 -1.40 12.04
N ASP A 160 -2.25 -2.51 12.79
CA ASP A 160 -3.40 -3.36 13.05
C ASP A 160 -3.96 -3.11 14.45
N PHE A 161 -4.44 -1.88 14.69
CA PHE A 161 -4.99 -1.45 15.97
C PHE A 161 -6.17 -2.31 16.47
N ASP A 162 -6.87 -2.99 15.57
CA ASP A 162 -8.04 -3.83 15.84
C ASP A 162 -7.81 -5.32 15.57
N LEU A 163 -6.56 -5.77 15.48
CA LEU A 163 -6.22 -7.15 15.11
C LEU A 163 -6.93 -8.21 15.96
N ASP A 164 -7.01 -7.99 17.27
CA ASP A 164 -7.58 -8.96 18.20
C ASP A 164 -9.08 -9.15 17.93
N SER A 165 -9.82 -8.04 17.73
CA SER A 165 -11.23 -8.07 17.36
C SER A 165 -11.44 -8.66 15.97
N TYR A 166 -10.59 -8.28 15.00
CA TYR A 166 -10.72 -8.74 13.62
C TYR A 166 -10.46 -10.25 13.46
N ARG A 167 -9.47 -10.80 14.18
CA ARG A 167 -9.14 -12.23 14.16
C ARG A 167 -10.28 -13.10 14.70
N ASP A 168 -10.95 -12.63 15.75
CA ASP A 168 -11.96 -13.41 16.46
C ASP A 168 -13.33 -13.33 15.75
N GLU A 169 -13.64 -12.20 15.11
CA GLU A 169 -14.84 -12.01 14.27
C GLU A 169 -14.70 -12.64 12.87
N MET A 170 -13.49 -12.65 12.30
CA MET A 170 -13.20 -13.27 11.01
C MET A 170 -12.05 -14.26 11.12
N ARG A 171 -12.37 -15.53 11.42
CA ARG A 171 -11.48 -16.71 11.31
C ARG A 171 -11.07 -17.00 9.84
N GLY A 172 -10.70 -15.99 9.06
CA GLY A 172 -10.73 -16.00 7.59
C GLY A 172 -9.43 -15.62 6.89
N PHE A 173 -8.31 -15.43 7.59
CA PHE A 173 -7.05 -15.24 6.88
C PHE A 173 -6.62 -16.53 6.17
N TYR A 174 -6.36 -16.44 4.87
CA TYR A 174 -5.83 -17.54 4.06
C TYR A 174 -4.41 -17.98 4.45
N PHE A 175 -3.74 -17.21 5.31
CA PHE A 175 -2.39 -17.47 5.80
C PHE A 175 -2.17 -16.85 7.18
N ASP A 176 -1.09 -17.24 7.87
CA ASP A 176 -0.74 -16.68 9.18
C ASP A 176 -0.12 -15.28 8.97
N PHE A 177 -0.98 -14.25 8.96
CA PHE A 177 -0.59 -12.89 8.67
C PHE A 177 0.54 -12.39 9.58
N LEU A 178 0.44 -12.61 10.89
CA LEU A 178 1.48 -12.19 11.85
C LEU A 178 2.83 -12.83 11.52
N LYS A 179 2.82 -14.12 11.15
CA LYS A 179 4.02 -14.85 10.79
C LYS A 179 4.58 -14.48 9.42
N GLU A 180 3.76 -13.99 8.49
CA GLU A 180 4.18 -13.77 7.10
C GLU A 180 4.33 -12.31 6.68
N ALA A 181 3.72 -11.35 7.40
CA ALA A 181 3.75 -9.94 7.06
C ALA A 181 5.17 -9.41 6.82
N PRO A 182 5.49 -8.80 5.66
CA PRO A 182 6.85 -8.42 5.26
C PRO A 182 7.41 -7.18 5.98
N GLY A 183 7.02 -6.94 7.24
CA GLY A 183 7.38 -5.79 8.06
C GLY A 183 6.86 -5.90 9.50
N PRO A 184 7.06 -4.87 10.34
CA PRO A 184 6.51 -4.81 11.69
C PRO A 184 4.99 -4.74 11.66
N VAL A 185 4.37 -5.50 12.57
CA VAL A 185 2.95 -5.37 12.92
C VAL A 185 2.88 -4.69 14.28
N VAL A 186 2.23 -3.54 14.34
CA VAL A 186 2.13 -2.66 15.50
C VAL A 186 0.66 -2.29 15.74
N LYS A 187 0.31 -2.02 16.99
CA LYS A 187 -1.08 -1.68 17.37
C LYS A 187 -1.22 -0.21 17.72
N GLU A 188 -0.15 0.41 18.20
CA GLU A 188 -0.17 1.76 18.73
C GLU A 188 0.59 2.73 17.83
N THR A 189 0.10 3.98 17.73
CA THR A 189 0.75 5.01 16.90
C THR A 189 2.19 5.29 17.36
N GLY A 190 2.47 5.19 18.66
CA GLY A 190 3.82 5.34 19.20
C GLY A 190 4.80 4.29 18.67
N GLU A 191 4.39 3.02 18.67
CA GLU A 191 5.19 1.90 18.13
C GLU A 191 5.46 2.08 16.63
N LEU A 192 4.44 2.51 15.88
CA LEU A 192 4.58 2.81 14.45
C LEU A 192 5.63 3.89 14.21
N ILE A 193 5.58 5.00 14.96
CA ILE A 193 6.56 6.09 14.87
C ILE A 193 7.97 5.57 15.18
N GLU A 194 8.12 4.76 16.23
CA GLU A 194 9.42 4.18 16.60
C GLU A 194 9.98 3.26 15.51
N GLU A 195 9.17 2.38 14.92
CA GLU A 195 9.61 1.49 13.85
C GLU A 195 9.99 2.28 12.58
N ILE A 196 9.23 3.33 12.21
CA ILE A 196 9.57 4.18 11.05
C ILE A 196 10.88 4.93 11.28
N LYS A 197 11.11 5.45 12.50
CA LYS A 197 12.33 6.21 12.85
C LYS A 197 13.61 5.39 12.81
N LYS A 198 13.53 4.05 12.89
CA LYS A 198 14.72 3.16 12.74
C LYS A 198 15.35 3.27 11.34
N GLY A 199 14.56 3.67 10.33
CA GLY A 199 15.02 3.86 8.97
C GLY A 199 15.28 2.56 8.20
N ASP A 200 15.47 2.71 6.90
CA ASP A 200 15.45 1.60 5.93
C ASP A 200 16.53 0.54 6.18
N ASN A 201 17.72 0.95 6.63
CA ASN A 201 18.83 0.01 6.89
C ASN A 201 18.48 -1.00 7.98
N LEU A 202 18.04 -0.52 9.15
CA LEU A 202 17.62 -1.38 10.25
C LEU A 202 16.34 -2.15 9.92
N TYR A 203 15.45 -1.55 9.13
CA TYR A 203 14.26 -2.23 8.63
C TYR A 203 14.64 -3.49 7.84
N PHE A 204 15.51 -3.36 6.81
CA PHE A 204 15.87 -4.49 5.97
C PHE A 204 16.81 -5.48 6.66
N GLU A 205 17.61 -5.05 7.64
CA GLU A 205 18.36 -5.96 8.52
C GLU A 205 17.41 -6.89 9.29
N LYS A 206 16.35 -6.33 9.89
CA LYS A 206 15.40 -7.08 10.71
C LYS A 206 14.38 -7.88 9.89
N TYR A 207 13.82 -7.28 8.83
CA TYR A 207 12.69 -7.83 8.09
C TYR A 207 13.03 -8.30 6.68
N GLY A 208 14.23 -8.06 6.15
CA GLY A 208 14.60 -8.36 4.76
C GLY A 208 14.41 -9.83 4.38
N LYS A 209 14.82 -10.77 5.25
CA LYS A 209 14.60 -12.22 5.02
C LYS A 209 13.11 -12.57 4.92
N LYS A 210 12.27 -11.97 5.79
CA LYS A 210 10.81 -12.18 5.79
C LYS A 210 10.19 -11.57 4.54
N TYR A 211 10.64 -10.38 4.15
CA TYR A 211 10.23 -9.70 2.94
C TYR A 211 10.56 -10.52 1.68
N ASP A 212 11.76 -11.07 1.57
CA ASP A 212 12.16 -11.88 0.43
C ASP A 212 11.38 -13.20 0.35
N ALA A 213 11.12 -13.84 1.49
CA ALA A 213 10.25 -15.01 1.55
C ALA A 213 8.82 -14.69 1.08
N PHE A 214 8.28 -13.54 1.52
CA PHE A 214 6.97 -13.06 1.10
C PHE A 214 6.91 -12.83 -0.42
N CYS A 215 7.86 -12.09 -0.98
CA CYS A 215 7.93 -11.88 -2.43
C CYS A 215 8.06 -13.19 -3.21
N LYS A 216 8.93 -14.12 -2.75
CA LYS A 216 9.10 -15.41 -3.40
C LYS A 216 7.82 -16.22 -3.42
N LYS A 217 7.02 -16.16 -2.35
CA LYS A 217 5.76 -16.90 -2.23
C LYS A 217 4.65 -16.31 -3.09
N TYR A 218 4.55 -14.98 -3.20
CA TYR A 218 3.37 -14.32 -3.78
C TYR A 218 3.58 -13.72 -5.19
N HIS A 219 4.83 -13.65 -5.69
CA HIS A 219 5.15 -13.02 -6.99
C HIS A 219 5.55 -14.01 -8.08
N GLU A 220 5.27 -15.29 -7.93
CA GLU A 220 5.68 -16.33 -8.89
C GLU A 220 5.27 -16.02 -10.34
N TYR A 221 4.08 -15.46 -10.52
CA TYR A 221 3.51 -15.17 -11.84
C TYR A 221 3.70 -13.71 -12.30
N GLU A 222 4.23 -12.84 -11.43
CA GLU A 222 4.43 -11.42 -11.72
C GLU A 222 5.67 -11.20 -12.59
N ASN A 223 5.47 -11.07 -13.90
CA ASN A 223 6.56 -10.88 -14.87
C ASN A 223 6.50 -9.55 -15.64
N GLY A 224 5.47 -8.75 -15.41
CA GLY A 224 5.26 -7.44 -16.05
C GLY A 224 4.77 -7.48 -17.50
N ARG A 225 4.18 -8.60 -17.93
CA ARG A 225 3.59 -8.81 -19.27
C ARG A 225 2.16 -9.34 -19.19
N ALA A 226 1.48 -9.18 -18.05
CA ALA A 226 0.13 -9.72 -17.88
C ALA A 226 -0.87 -9.08 -18.85
N SER A 227 -0.76 -7.76 -19.06
CA SER A 227 -1.60 -7.03 -20.03
C SER A 227 -1.39 -7.52 -21.46
N GLU A 228 -0.13 -7.76 -21.85
CA GLU A 228 0.23 -8.27 -23.18
C GLU A 228 -0.38 -9.65 -23.42
N LYS A 229 -0.21 -10.57 -22.46
CA LYS A 229 -0.78 -11.92 -22.54
C LYS A 229 -2.31 -11.92 -22.64
N ILE A 230 -2.99 -11.05 -21.90
CA ILE A 230 -4.45 -10.91 -22.01
C ILE A 230 -4.86 -10.43 -23.40
N VAL A 231 -4.14 -9.46 -23.99
CA VAL A 231 -4.41 -8.99 -25.35
C VAL A 231 -4.15 -10.09 -26.39
N GLU A 232 -3.07 -10.85 -26.26
CA GLU A 232 -2.78 -12.00 -27.13
C GLU A 232 -3.92 -13.02 -27.12
N ILE A 233 -4.41 -13.39 -25.92
CA ILE A 233 -5.53 -14.33 -25.74
C ILE A 233 -6.82 -13.78 -26.37
N ILE A 234 -7.17 -12.51 -26.11
CA ILE A 234 -8.39 -11.89 -26.65
C ILE A 234 -8.33 -11.77 -28.18
N CYS A 235 -7.15 -11.45 -28.73
CA CYS A 235 -6.97 -11.27 -30.16
C CYS A 235 -6.63 -12.57 -30.92
N GLY A 236 -6.48 -13.70 -30.24
CA GLY A 236 -6.15 -14.99 -30.86
C GLY A 236 -4.77 -15.02 -31.53
N LYS A 237 -3.80 -14.30 -30.96
CA LYS A 237 -2.41 -14.27 -31.45
C LYS A 237 -1.52 -15.25 -30.70
#